data_AF-A0A2Z6B203-F1
#
_entry.id   AF-A0A2Z6B203-F1
#
_cell.length_a   1.000
_cell.length_b   1.000
_cell.length_c   1.000
_cell.angle_alpha   90.00
_cell.angle_beta   90.00
_cell.angle_gamma   90.00
#
_symmetry.space_group_name_H-M   'P 1'
#
loop_
_entity.id
_entity.type
_entity.pdbx_description
1 polymer ?
#
loop_
_entity_poly.entity_id
_entity_poly.type
_entity_poly.pdbx_seq_one_letter_code
_entity_poly.pdbx_strand_id
1 'polypeptide(L)'
;MSVNIWGRTSEMWDSNEGRMEIEGLSSFDIDVRRCLHVLGFYLAAITCQGSHQPVKEHRVGVLETGMEGTRYCLRFLCGTERSRRITVVMDKPYPQQFVVGRLLANGSSRLCQTGACLFVGYLMNEGLLEDFMRDLEESLLLCALPEHRRPRQMN
;
A
#
# COMPACT_ATOMS: atom_id res chain seq x y z
N MET A 1 14.11 27.54 -1.15
CA MET A 1 14.99 26.80 -0.22
C MET A 1 14.96 25.36 -0.66
N SER A 2 16.06 24.86 -1.21
CA SER A 2 16.14 23.54 -1.82
C SER A 2 17.07 22.68 -0.98
N VAL A 3 16.56 21.59 -0.40
CA VAL A 3 17.38 20.65 0.36
C VAL A 3 17.72 19.49 -0.56
N ASN A 4 18.97 19.48 -1.02
CA ASN A 4 19.59 18.36 -1.70
C ASN A 4 19.86 17.24 -0.69
N ILE A 5 19.21 16.08 -0.84
CA ILE A 5 19.57 14.84 -0.14
C ILE A 5 20.22 13.90 -1.17
N TRP A 6 21.45 14.22 -1.54
CA TRP A 6 22.40 13.26 -2.13
C TRP A 6 23.69 13.39 -1.35
N GLY A 7 23.75 12.70 -0.21
CA GLY A 7 24.93 12.59 0.64
C GLY A 7 25.47 11.15 0.61
N ARG A 8 26.68 11.02 0.07
CA ARG A 8 27.48 9.80 -0.10
C ARG A 8 27.48 8.89 1.13
N THR A 9 27.27 7.59 0.92
CA THR A 9 27.70 6.54 1.84
C THR A 9 29.15 6.19 1.58
N SER A 10 30.05 6.57 2.48
CA SER A 10 31.35 5.91 2.65
C SER A 10 31.83 6.09 4.08
N GLU A 11 31.91 4.95 4.77
CA GLU A 11 32.86 4.61 5.84
C GLU A 11 33.03 5.57 7.04
N MET A 12 32.57 5.11 8.21
CA MET A 12 33.42 5.05 9.42
C MET A 12 32.72 4.19 10.48
N TRP A 13 33.30 3.02 10.74
CA TRP A 13 33.15 2.32 12.00
C TRP A 13 34.15 2.96 12.95
N ASP A 14 33.71 3.64 14.02
CA ASP A 14 34.18 3.36 15.38
C ASP A 14 33.60 4.33 16.42
N SER A 15 33.37 3.74 17.61
CA SER A 15 33.40 4.38 18.94
C SER A 15 32.26 5.30 19.38
N ASN A 16 31.37 4.68 20.18
CA ASN A 16 30.89 5.09 21.50
C ASN A 16 30.44 6.55 21.79
N GLU A 17 29.34 6.61 22.56
CA GLU A 17 28.78 7.79 23.26
C GLU A 17 27.95 8.76 22.42
N GLY A 18 26.68 8.39 22.27
CA GLY A 18 25.63 9.28 21.83
C GLY A 18 24.29 8.55 21.78
N ARG A 19 23.83 7.99 22.92
CA ARG A 19 22.41 7.61 23.04
C ARG A 19 21.59 8.90 23.10
N MET A 20 21.36 9.47 21.94
CA MET A 20 20.27 10.40 21.73
C MET A 20 19.02 9.51 21.67
N GLU A 21 18.39 9.28 22.82
CA GLU A 21 17.02 8.75 22.85
C GLU A 21 16.12 9.83 22.27
N ILE A 22 15.92 9.76 20.96
CA ILE A 22 14.94 10.56 20.24
C ILE A 22 13.59 9.89 20.51
N GLU A 23 12.83 10.43 21.47
CA GLU A 23 11.48 9.98 21.86
C GLU A 23 10.43 9.99 20.71
N GLY A 24 10.82 10.25 19.47
CA GLY A 24 9.97 10.17 18.27
C GLY A 24 10.22 8.97 17.36
N LEU A 25 11.27 8.17 17.57
CA LEU A 25 11.55 7.00 16.71
C LEU A 25 10.67 5.78 17.03
N SER A 26 10.20 5.66 18.28
CA SER A 26 9.35 4.54 18.69
C SER A 26 7.94 4.64 18.11
N SER A 27 7.33 5.83 18.13
CA SER A 27 6.03 6.08 17.49
C SER A 27 6.11 5.98 15.97
N PHE A 28 7.19 6.50 15.38
CA PHE A 28 7.46 6.41 13.94
C PHE A 28 7.43 4.95 13.44
N ASP A 29 8.11 4.06 14.15
CA ASP A 29 8.17 2.65 13.79
C ASP A 29 6.82 1.95 14.04
N ILE A 30 6.06 2.37 15.05
CA ILE A 30 4.72 1.84 15.34
C ILE A 30 3.73 2.18 14.22
N ASP A 31 3.68 3.43 13.75
CA ASP A 31 2.74 3.87 12.72
C ASP A 31 3.03 3.21 11.36
N VAL A 32 4.30 3.07 11.00
CA VAL A 32 4.71 2.35 9.79
C VAL A 32 4.32 0.88 9.88
N ARG A 33 4.63 0.20 11.00
CA ARG A 33 4.28 -1.21 11.18
C ARG A 33 2.77 -1.42 11.17
N ARG A 34 2.01 -0.56 11.84
CA ARG A 34 0.54 -0.59 11.82
C ARG A 34 0.01 -0.42 10.41
N CYS A 35 0.52 0.56 9.66
CA CYS A 35 0.11 0.80 8.27
C CYS A 35 0.39 -0.40 7.38
N LEU A 36 1.60 -0.97 7.45
CA LEU A 36 1.95 -2.17 6.70
C LEU A 36 1.04 -3.36 7.04
N HIS A 37 0.69 -3.50 8.32
CA HIS A 37 -0.19 -4.58 8.78
C HIS A 37 -1.62 -4.43 8.23
N VAL A 38 -2.23 -3.25 8.37
CA VAL A 38 -3.57 -2.96 7.84
C VAL A 38 -3.59 -3.06 6.32
N LEU A 39 -2.57 -2.52 5.65
CA LEU A 39 -2.42 -2.62 4.20
C LEU A 39 -2.36 -4.08 3.74
N GLY A 40 -1.65 -4.94 4.48
CA GLY A 40 -1.60 -6.37 4.21
C GLY A 40 -2.98 -7.02 4.23
N PHE A 41 -3.78 -6.72 5.26
CA PHE A 41 -5.16 -7.23 5.35
C PHE A 41 -6.07 -6.68 4.27
N TYR A 42 -5.99 -5.38 3.99
CA TYR A 42 -6.77 -4.76 2.93
C TYR A 42 -6.47 -5.41 1.58
N LEU A 43 -5.19 -5.55 1.23
CA LEU A 43 -4.78 -6.21 -0.01
C LEU A 43 -5.27 -7.66 -0.08
N ALA A 44 -5.20 -8.40 1.03
CA ALA A 44 -5.74 -9.75 1.08
C ALA A 44 -7.25 -9.77 0.82
N ALA A 45 -8.00 -8.86 1.47
CA ALA A 45 -9.45 -8.76 1.35
C ALA A 45 -9.88 -8.46 -0.10
N ILE A 46 -9.30 -7.44 -0.74
CA ILE A 46 -9.66 -7.09 -2.12
C ILE A 46 -9.29 -8.19 -3.12
N THR A 47 -8.20 -8.94 -2.88
CA THR A 47 -7.82 -10.06 -3.75
C THR A 47 -8.73 -11.27 -3.56
N CYS A 48 -9.31 -11.47 -2.38
CA CYS A 48 -10.28 -12.52 -2.11
C CYS A 48 -11.68 -12.18 -2.65
N GLN A 49 -12.05 -10.89 -2.68
CA GLN A 49 -13.36 -10.43 -3.15
C GLN A 49 -13.45 -10.27 -4.67
N GLY A 50 -12.32 -10.07 -5.35
CA GLY A 50 -12.27 -9.96 -6.80
C GLY A 50 -12.76 -11.25 -7.47
N SER A 51 -14.05 -11.32 -7.80
CA SER A 51 -14.45 -12.09 -8.98
C SER A 51 -13.67 -11.48 -10.14
N HIS A 52 -12.80 -12.25 -10.79
CA HIS A 52 -12.06 -11.83 -11.98
C HIS A 52 -13.05 -11.41 -13.08
N GLN A 53 -13.55 -10.17 -13.04
CA GLN A 53 -14.33 -9.60 -14.10
C GLN A 53 -13.33 -8.97 -15.08
N PRO A 54 -13.18 -9.52 -16.28
CA PRO A 54 -12.33 -8.91 -17.29
C PRO A 54 -12.95 -7.57 -17.67
N VAL A 55 -12.23 -6.48 -17.41
CA VAL A 55 -12.57 -5.16 -17.93
C VAL A 55 -12.57 -5.27 -19.45
N LYS A 56 -13.74 -5.05 -20.08
CA LYS A 56 -14.02 -5.37 -21.48
C LYS A 56 -13.21 -4.59 -22.52
N GLU A 57 -12.30 -3.71 -22.13
CA GLU A 57 -11.50 -2.92 -23.08
C GLU A 57 -9.99 -3.13 -23.00
N HIS A 58 -9.47 -3.88 -22.02
CA HIS A 58 -8.06 -4.31 -22.01
C HIS A 58 -8.01 -5.82 -21.72
N ARG A 59 -7.36 -6.61 -22.60
CA ARG A 59 -7.31 -8.09 -22.61
C ARG A 59 -6.60 -8.75 -21.42
N VAL A 60 -6.64 -8.17 -20.23
CA VAL A 60 -5.90 -8.60 -19.04
C VAL A 60 -6.85 -8.41 -17.86
N GLY A 61 -7.14 -9.46 -17.09
CA GLY A 61 -8.08 -9.42 -15.97
C GLY A 61 -7.49 -8.67 -14.77
N VAL A 62 -7.30 -7.36 -14.90
CA VAL A 62 -6.67 -6.51 -13.88
C VAL A 62 -7.59 -6.39 -12.67
N LEU A 63 -7.08 -6.69 -11.46
CA LEU A 63 -7.69 -6.19 -10.23
C LEU A 63 -7.34 -4.70 -10.14
N GLU A 64 -8.35 -3.85 -10.22
CA GLU A 64 -8.24 -2.41 -10.02
C GLU A 64 -9.21 -2.00 -8.91
N THR A 65 -8.68 -1.41 -7.85
CA THR A 65 -9.46 -0.76 -6.80
C THR A 65 -8.80 0.55 -6.43
N GLY A 66 -9.57 1.54 -5.99
CA GLY A 66 -9.06 2.87 -5.69
C GLY A 66 -9.47 3.36 -4.32
N MET A 67 -8.75 4.36 -3.84
CA MET A 67 -9.09 5.16 -2.68
C MET A 67 -8.94 6.64 -3.04
N GLU A 68 -9.99 7.40 -2.81
CA GLU A 68 -9.99 8.85 -2.96
C GLU A 68 -10.19 9.48 -1.59
N GLY A 69 -9.12 10.03 -1.05
CA GLY A 69 -9.16 10.84 0.15
C GLY A 69 -9.23 12.34 -0.19
N THR A 70 -9.36 13.18 0.83
CA THR A 70 -9.43 14.64 0.63
C THR A 70 -8.16 15.21 -0.02
N ARG A 71 -6.99 14.62 0.27
CA ARG A 71 -5.67 15.14 -0.15
C ARG A 71 -4.91 14.21 -1.10
N TYR A 72 -5.43 13.02 -1.38
CA TYR A 72 -4.77 12.04 -2.22
C TYR A 72 -5.78 11.25 -3.04
N CYS A 73 -5.32 10.70 -4.16
CA CYS A 73 -6.09 9.77 -4.97
C CYS A 73 -5.14 8.69 -5.43
N LEU A 74 -5.50 7.42 -5.19
CA LEU A 74 -4.67 6.28 -5.54
C LEU A 74 -5.47 5.10 -6.02
N ARG A 75 -4.80 4.22 -6.76
CA ARG A 75 -5.32 2.98 -7.32
C ARG A 75 -4.34 1.85 -7.07
N PHE A 76 -4.85 0.74 -6.56
CA PHE A 76 -4.18 -0.54 -6.51
C PHE A 76 -4.46 -1.29 -7.80
N LEU A 77 -3.41 -1.58 -8.56
CA LEU A 77 -3.44 -2.32 -9.81
C LEU A 77 -2.72 -3.65 -9.63
N CYS A 78 -3.35 -4.75 -10.00
CA CYS A 78 -2.69 -6.04 -10.12
C CYS A 78 -2.97 -6.66 -11.49
N GLY A 79 -1.92 -6.78 -12.31
CA GLY A 79 -2.00 -7.42 -13.62
C GLY A 79 -2.02 -8.95 -13.54
N THR A 80 -2.56 -9.61 -14.56
CA THR A 80 -2.61 -11.10 -14.66
C THR A 80 -1.38 -11.72 -15.29
N GLU A 81 -0.40 -10.92 -15.73
CA GLU A 81 0.81 -11.44 -16.37
C GLU A 81 1.78 -12.09 -15.37
N ARG A 82 2.85 -12.71 -15.90
CA ARG A 82 3.85 -13.54 -15.19
C ARG A 82 4.37 -12.96 -13.86
N SER A 83 4.37 -11.64 -13.70
CA SER A 83 4.89 -10.96 -12.51
C SER A 83 3.86 -10.76 -11.39
N ARG A 84 2.55 -10.78 -11.68
CA ARG A 84 1.42 -10.61 -10.73
C ARG A 84 1.68 -9.55 -9.66
N ARG A 85 2.27 -8.42 -10.04
CA ARG A 85 2.67 -7.35 -9.11
C ARG A 85 1.47 -6.52 -8.70
N ILE A 86 1.38 -6.24 -7.40
CA ILE A 86 0.44 -5.26 -6.85
C ILE A 86 1.16 -3.92 -6.82
N THR A 87 0.64 -3.00 -7.61
CA THR A 87 1.18 -1.66 -7.83
C THR A 87 0.21 -0.65 -7.25
N VAL A 88 0.72 0.31 -6.47
CA VAL A 88 -0.02 1.53 -6.12
C VAL A 88 0.36 2.60 -7.12
N VAL A 89 -0.63 3.14 -7.81
CA VAL A 89 -0.52 4.35 -8.63
C VAL A 89 -1.22 5.45 -7.88
N MET A 90 -0.51 6.55 -7.62
CA MET A 90 -1.07 7.71 -6.95
C MET A 90 -1.15 8.86 -7.95
N ASP A 91 -2.32 9.46 -8.07
CA ASP A 91 -2.62 10.53 -9.03
C ASP A 91 -2.56 11.94 -8.37
N LYS A 92 -2.77 12.03 -7.04
CA LYS A 92 -2.67 13.26 -6.23
C LYS A 92 -1.93 12.99 -4.90
N PRO A 93 -1.14 13.94 -4.34
CA PRO A 93 -0.90 15.30 -4.84
C PRO A 93 0.00 15.38 -6.08
N TYR A 94 0.84 14.37 -6.29
CA TYR A 94 1.70 14.27 -7.48
C TYR A 94 1.70 12.82 -8.00
N PRO A 95 1.80 12.62 -9.32
CA PRO A 95 1.88 11.28 -9.90
C PRO A 95 3.06 10.47 -9.35
N GLN A 96 2.79 9.32 -8.75
CA GLN A 96 3.80 8.40 -8.21
C GLN A 96 3.36 6.93 -8.39
N GLN A 97 4.34 6.02 -8.40
CA GLN A 97 4.07 4.59 -8.56
C GLN A 97 4.97 3.74 -7.66
N PHE A 98 4.37 2.79 -6.95
CA PHE A 98 5.08 1.90 -6.02
C PHE A 98 4.67 0.44 -6.24
N VAL A 99 5.64 -0.47 -6.27
CA VAL A 99 5.34 -1.91 -6.25
C VAL A 99 5.27 -2.37 -4.79
N VAL A 100 4.07 -2.48 -4.24
CA VAL A 100 3.87 -2.76 -2.80
C VAL A 100 3.74 -4.25 -2.50
N GLY A 101 3.53 -5.09 -3.52
CA GLY A 101 3.36 -6.51 -3.30
C GLY A 101 3.20 -7.34 -4.56
N ARG A 102 2.70 -8.56 -4.36
CA ARG A 102 2.42 -9.52 -5.42
C ARG A 102 1.24 -10.40 -5.06
N LEU A 103 0.48 -10.80 -6.07
CA LEU A 103 -0.52 -11.85 -6.00
C LEU A 103 0.16 -13.20 -6.27
N LEU A 104 -0.09 -14.18 -5.40
CA LEU A 104 0.48 -15.52 -5.49
C LEU A 104 -0.38 -16.43 -6.38
N ALA A 105 0.13 -17.63 -6.68
CA ALA A 105 -0.54 -18.60 -7.54
C ALA A 105 -1.91 -19.04 -6.97
N ASN A 106 -1.97 -19.16 -5.64
CA ASN A 106 -3.15 -19.54 -4.84
C ASN A 106 -4.16 -18.39 -4.64
N GLY A 107 -3.96 -17.23 -5.26
CA GLY A 107 -4.84 -16.07 -5.11
C GLY A 107 -4.62 -15.24 -3.84
N SER A 108 -3.69 -15.61 -2.96
CA SER A 108 -3.35 -14.77 -1.79
C SER A 108 -2.39 -13.65 -2.17
N SER A 109 -2.50 -12.50 -1.51
CA SER A 109 -1.54 -11.41 -1.65
C SER A 109 -0.34 -11.58 -0.72
N ARG A 110 0.81 -11.01 -1.09
CA ARG A 110 2.00 -10.87 -0.24
C ARG A 110 2.60 -9.50 -0.44
N LEU A 111 2.84 -8.78 0.66
CA LEU A 111 3.55 -7.51 0.65
C LEU A 111 5.03 -7.71 0.28
N CYS A 112 5.54 -6.79 -0.54
CA CYS A 112 6.96 -6.57 -0.74
C CYS A 112 7.40 -5.53 0.28
N GLN A 113 8.10 -5.96 1.34
CA GLN A 113 8.38 -5.08 2.47
C GLN A 113 9.12 -3.80 2.05
N THR A 114 10.12 -3.89 1.19
CA THR A 114 10.84 -2.71 0.69
C THR A 114 9.91 -1.75 -0.06
N GLY A 115 9.12 -2.25 -1.01
CA GLY A 115 8.25 -1.39 -1.81
C GLY A 115 7.07 -0.81 -1.02
N ALA A 116 6.54 -1.57 -0.07
CA ALA A 116 5.52 -1.09 0.85
C ALA A 116 6.08 -0.03 1.81
N CYS A 117 7.30 -0.22 2.34
CA CYS A 117 7.95 0.82 3.16
C CYS A 117 8.24 2.10 2.36
N LEU A 118 8.63 2.00 1.08
CA LEU A 118 8.82 3.18 0.23
C LEU A 118 7.50 3.95 0.04
N PHE A 119 6.40 3.23 -0.20
CA PHE A 119 5.07 3.84 -0.31
C PHE A 119 4.64 4.51 1.00
N VAL A 120 4.76 3.82 2.13
CA VAL A 120 4.39 4.37 3.44
C VAL A 120 5.27 5.57 3.80
N GLY A 121 6.58 5.47 3.56
CA GLY A 121 7.52 6.57 3.77
C GLY A 121 7.19 7.80 2.91
N TYR A 122 6.73 7.58 1.68
CA TYR A 122 6.21 8.65 0.83
C TYR A 122 4.96 9.31 1.44
N LEU A 123 3.96 8.52 1.87
CA LEU A 123 2.77 9.07 2.54
C LEU A 123 3.11 9.88 3.79
N MET A 124 4.12 9.44 4.56
CA MET A 124 4.59 10.18 5.72
C MET A 124 5.24 11.50 5.33
N ASN A 125 6.13 11.50 4.33
CA ASN A 125 6.81 12.69 3.85
C ASN A 125 5.82 13.76 3.37
N GLU A 126 4.74 13.34 2.71
CA GLU A 126 3.68 14.23 2.24
C GLU A 126 2.64 14.59 3.32
N GLY A 127 2.79 14.07 4.54
CA GLY A 127 1.83 14.29 5.63
C GLY A 127 0.44 13.71 5.35
N LEU A 128 0.37 12.62 4.58
CA LEU A 128 -0.85 11.93 4.13
C LEU A 128 -1.14 10.64 4.92
N LEU A 129 -0.17 10.13 5.69
CA LEU A 129 -0.26 8.82 6.33
C LEU A 129 -1.51 8.66 7.21
N GLU A 130 -1.83 9.65 8.05
CA GLU A 130 -2.98 9.57 8.97
C GLU A 130 -4.31 9.50 8.22
N ASP A 131 -4.51 10.35 7.21
CA ASP A 131 -5.72 10.34 6.38
C ASP A 131 -5.84 9.02 5.62
N PHE A 132 -4.75 8.58 5.00
CA PHE A 132 -4.72 7.29 4.30
C PHE A 132 -5.04 6.13 5.25
N MET A 133 -4.48 6.13 6.46
CA MET A 133 -4.72 5.09 7.45
C MET A 133 -6.17 5.00 7.87
N ARG A 134 -6.81 6.14 8.14
CA ARG A 134 -8.24 6.19 8.46
C ARG A 134 -9.07 5.61 7.33
N ASP A 135 -8.84 6.08 6.11
CA ASP A 135 -9.62 5.65 4.94
C ASP A 135 -9.36 4.16 4.62
N LEU A 136 -8.14 3.65 4.88
CA LEU A 136 -7.75 2.26 4.67
C LEU A 136 -8.43 1.33 5.67
N GLU A 137 -8.48 1.72 6.94
CA GLU A 137 -9.19 0.99 8.00
C GLU A 137 -10.70 0.96 7.71
N GLU A 138 -11.29 2.09 7.31
CA GLU A 138 -12.69 2.16 6.89
C GLU A 138 -12.97 1.26 5.69
N SER A 139 -12.11 1.30 4.66
CA SER A 139 -12.24 0.44 3.48
C SER A 139 -12.11 -1.05 3.82
N LEU A 140 -11.21 -1.41 4.73
CA LEU A 140 -11.05 -2.79 5.21
C LEU A 140 -12.31 -3.28 5.94
N LEU A 141 -12.92 -2.44 6.77
CA LEU A 141 -14.20 -2.76 7.44
C LEU A 141 -15.30 -3.03 6.42
N LEU A 142 -15.39 -2.22 5.36
CA LEU A 142 -16.35 -2.45 4.27
C LEU A 142 -16.10 -3.77 3.53
N CYS A 143 -14.84 -4.17 3.37
CA CYS A 143 -14.50 -5.49 2.83
C CYS A 143 -14.87 -6.66 3.77
N ALA A 144 -14.98 -6.43 5.07
CA ALA A 144 -15.38 -7.46 6.03
C ALA A 144 -16.91 -7.65 6.12
N LEU A 145 -17.71 -6.72 5.59
CA LEU A 145 -19.17 -6.80 5.67
C LEU A 145 -19.75 -7.89 4.73
N PRO A 146 -20.61 -8.78 5.25
CA PRO A 146 -21.15 -9.92 4.49
C PRO A 146 -22.16 -9.54 3.38
N GLU A 147 -22.61 -8.28 3.29
CA GLU A 147 -23.69 -7.85 2.40
C GLU A 147 -23.29 -7.67 0.91
N HIS A 148 -22.01 -7.80 0.57
CA HIS A 148 -21.58 -7.92 -0.84
C HIS A 148 -21.45 -9.36 -1.34
N ARG A 149 -21.88 -10.35 -0.53
CA ARG A 149 -22.25 -11.67 -1.05
C ARG A 149 -23.62 -11.57 -1.74
N ARG A 150 -23.66 -11.08 -2.99
CA ARG A 150 -24.92 -11.14 -3.77
C ARG A 150 -25.45 -12.58 -3.77
N PRO A 151 -26.78 -12.75 -3.70
CA PRO A 151 -27.42 -14.06 -3.60
C PRO A 151 -27.02 -14.91 -4.80
N ARG A 152 -26.71 -16.18 -4.56
CA ARG A 152 -26.72 -17.20 -5.61
C ARG A 152 -28.06 -17.06 -6.34
N GLN A 153 -28.06 -16.57 -7.56
CA GLN A 153 -29.16 -16.86 -8.47
C GLN A 153 -29.10 -18.36 -8.71
N MET A 154 -29.97 -19.08 -8.02
CA MET A 154 -30.31 -20.46 -8.34
C MET A 154 -31.20 -20.38 -9.59
N ASN A 155 -30.63 -20.78 -10.73
CA ASN A 155 -31.42 -21.31 -11.84
C ASN A 155 -31.58 -22.82 -11.61
#